data_AF-X1HWS4-F1
#
_entry.id   AF-X1HWS4-F1
#
_cell.length_a   1.000
_cell.length_b   1.000
_cell.length_c   1.000
_cell.angle_alpha   90.00
_cell.angle_beta   90.00
_cell.angle_gamma   90.00
#
_symmetry.space_group_name_H-M   'P 1'
#
loop_
_entity.id
_entity.type
_entity.pdbx_description
1 polymer ?
#
loop_
_entity_poly.entity_id
_entity_poly.type
_entity_poly.pdbx_seq_one_letter_code
_entity_poly.pdbx_strand_id
1 'polypeptide(L)' 'MIEWDDYWKDYAASKAEKWLISERDKIINKYLNRIKTPKKKILEVGCGFGSNLRLINSTRKDVNCFA' A
#
# COMPACT_ATOMS: atom_id res chain seq x y z
N MET A 1 -13.41 20.45 -14.30
CA MET A 1 -13.23 18.98 -14.31
C MET A 1 -12.11 18.69 -13.33
N ILE A 2 -12.27 17.77 -12.40
CA ILE A 2 -11.19 17.42 -11.46
C ILE A 2 -10.24 16.51 -12.23
N GLU A 3 -8.97 16.89 -12.34
CA GLU A 3 -7.94 16.04 -12.92
C GLU A 3 -7.60 14.89 -11.97
N TRP A 4 -7.12 13.78 -12.52
CA TRP A 4 -6.80 12.58 -11.74
C TRP A 4 -5.85 12.87 -10.57
N ASP A 5 -4.84 13.72 -10.79
CA ASP A 5 -3.86 14.08 -9.77
C ASP A 5 -4.44 15.01 -8.70
N ASP A 6 -5.41 15.85 -9.06
CA ASP A 6 -6.05 16.77 -8.11
C ASP A 6 -6.94 16.00 -7.13
N TYR A 7 -7.61 14.94 -7.60
CA TYR A 7 -8.39 14.05 -6.73
C TYR A 7 -7.55 13.45 -5.59
N TRP A 8 -6.32 13.03 -5.88
CA TRP A 8 -5.46 12.39 -4.89
C TRP A 8 -4.83 13.35 -3.88
N LYS A 9 -4.68 14.64 -4.23
CA LYS A 9 -4.13 15.65 -3.31
C LYS A 9 -5.03 15.86 -2.09
N ASP A 10 -6.34 15.86 -2.31
CA ASP A 10 -7.35 16.08 -1.28
C ASP A 10 -7.94 14.77 -0.73
N TYR A 11 -7.45 13.62 -1.20
CA TYR A 11 -7.96 12.32 -0.79
C TYR A 11 -7.66 12.04 0.69
N ALA A 12 -8.71 11.73 1.44
CA ALA A 12 -8.62 11.24 2.80
C ALA A 12 -9.41 9.93 2.93
N ALA A 13 -8.72 8.86 3.31
CA ALA A 13 -9.36 7.56 3.49
C ALA A 13 -10.44 7.60 4.59
N SER A 14 -11.65 7.19 4.22
CA SER A 14 -12.77 6.99 5.15
C SER A 14 -12.47 5.92 6.20
N LYS A 15 -13.31 5.82 7.24
CA LYS A 15 -13.19 4.77 8.26
C LYS A 15 -13.31 3.36 7.66
N ALA A 16 -14.21 3.18 6.69
CA ALA A 16 -14.37 1.91 5.99
C ALA A 16 -13.14 1.55 5.14
N GLU A 17 -12.58 2.53 4.42
CA GLU A 17 -11.36 2.32 3.64
C GLU A 17 -10.16 1.98 4.52
N LYS A 18 -10.01 2.64 5.68
CA LYS A 18 -8.97 2.31 6.66
C LYS A 18 -9.08 0.86 7.14
N TRP A 19 -10.30 0.39 7.41
CA TRP A 19 -10.54 -1.01 7.75
C TRP A 19 -10.15 -1.94 6.59
N LEU A 20 -10.59 -1.65 5.35
CA LEU A 20 -10.22 -2.42 4.17
C LEU A 20 -8.70 -2.45 3.89
N ILE A 21 -8.00 -1.34 4.14
CA ILE A 21 -6.54 -1.28 4.06
C ILE A 21 -5.92 -2.23 5.09
N SER A 22 -6.42 -2.24 6.34
CA SER A 22 -5.91 -3.15 7.38
C SER A 22 -6.15 -4.63 7.08
N GLU A 23 -7.29 -4.99 6.49
CA GLU A 23 -7.54 -6.38 6.08
C GLU A 23 -6.66 -6.80 4.90
N ARG A 24 -6.46 -5.92 3.92
CA ARG A 24 -5.53 -6.16 2.81
C ARG A 24 -4.09 -6.31 3.30
N ASP A 25 -3.67 -5.50 4.25
CA ASP A 25 -2.32 -5.56 4.83
C ASP A 25 -2.01 -6.92 5.47
N LYS A 26 -2.97 -7.50 6.21
CA LYS A 26 -2.83 -8.86 6.76
C LYS A 26 -2.56 -9.89 5.66
N ILE A 27 -3.31 -9.81 4.56
CA ILE A 27 -3.19 -10.73 3.43
C ILE A 27 -1.83 -10.53 2.75
N ILE A 28 -1.45 -9.29 2.46
CA ILE A 28 -0.17 -8.97 1.81
C ILE A 28 1.00 -9.47 2.67
N ASN A 29 1.01 -9.16 3.97
CA ASN A 29 2.06 -9.59 4.88
C ASN A 29 2.17 -11.12 4.97
N LYS A 30 1.05 -11.85 4.94
CA LYS A 30 1.03 -13.32 4.87
C LYS A 30 1.82 -13.84 3.66
N TYR A 31 1.69 -13.19 2.50
CA TYR A 31 2.45 -13.58 1.30
C TYR A 31 3.90 -13.13 1.36
N LEU A 32 4.18 -11.92 1.83
CA LEU A 32 5.55 -11.41 1.97
C LEU A 32 6.40 -12.29 2.89
N ASN A 33 5.81 -12.80 3.98
CA ASN A 33 6.51 -13.67 4.93
C ASN A 33 6.89 -15.03 4.33
N ARG A 34 6.30 -15.44 3.21
CA ARG A 34 6.65 -16.68 2.49
C ARG A 34 7.86 -16.50 1.57
N ILE A 35 8.24 -15.26 1.25
CA ILE A 35 9.36 -14.96 0.36
C ILE A 35 10.65 -14.97 1.17
N LYS A 36 11.52 -15.97 0.94
CA LYS A 36 12.78 -16.20 1.67
C LYS A 36 13.95 -15.33 1.19
N THR A 37 13.67 -14.06 0.88
CA THR A 37 14.69 -13.09 0.47
C THR A 37 14.82 -12.00 1.53
N PRO A 38 16.05 -11.61 1.93
CA PRO A 38 16.30 -10.60 2.96
C PRO A 38 15.79 -9.21 2.58
N LYS A 39 15.75 -8.89 1.28
CA LYS A 39 15.17 -7.66 0.74
C LYS A 39 14.17 -7.97 -0.37
N LYS A 40 12.94 -7.54 -0.19
CA LYS A 40 11.82 -7.77 -1.11
C LYS A 40 11.54 -6.50 -1.90
N LYS A 41 11.09 -6.63 -3.15
CA LYS A 41 10.65 -5.52 -3.99
C LYS A 41 9.19 -5.76 -4.36
N ILE A 42 8.34 -4.75 -4.24
CA ILE A 42 6.91 -4.82 -4.55
C ILE A 42 6.54 -3.68 -5.49
N LEU A 43 5.78 -3.98 -6.53
CA LEU A 43 5.12 -3.02 -7.40
C LEU A 43 3.60 -3.17 -7.23
N GLU A 44 2.89 -2.08 -6.96
CA GLU A 44 1.41 -2.06 -6.96
C GLU A 44 0.92 -1.24 -8.14
N VAL A 45 0.45 -1.92 -9.19
CA VAL A 45 -0.12 -1.27 -10.38
C VAL A 45 -1.51 -0.74 -10.05
N GLY A 46 -1.77 0.53 -10.39
CA GLY A 46 -3.04 1.18 -10.08
C GLY A 46 -3.24 1.43 -8.57
N CYS A 47 -2.17 1.79 -7.86
CA CYS A 47 -2.18 1.94 -6.41
C CYS A 47 -3.01 3.13 -5.88
N GLY A 48 -3.52 4.00 -6.75
CA GLY A 48 -4.28 5.20 -6.37
C GLY A 48 -3.49 6.07 -5.40
N PHE A 49 -4.03 6.33 -4.21
CA PHE A 49 -3.33 7.06 -3.14
C PHE A 49 -2.05 6.36 -2.61
N GLY A 50 -1.84 5.10 -2.96
CA GLY A 50 -0.72 4.28 -2.50
C GLY A 50 -0.86 3.83 -1.04
N SER A 51 -2.09 3.71 -0.53
CA SER A 51 -2.36 3.41 0.89
C SER A 51 -1.66 2.14 1.39
N ASN A 52 -1.63 1.08 0.57
CA ASN A 52 -0.97 -0.18 0.92
C ASN A 52 0.55 0.00 0.94
N LEU A 53 1.13 0.58 -0.11
CA LEU A 53 2.57 0.86 -0.18
C LEU A 53 3.06 1.76 0.95
N ARG A 54 2.28 2.79 1.33
CA ARG A 54 2.59 3.69 2.46
C ARG A 54 2.61 2.93 3.79
N LEU A 55 1.64 2.05 4.02
CA LEU A 55 1.58 1.23 5.24
C LEU A 55 2.73 0.21 5.29
N ILE A 56 3.05 -0.42 4.18
CA ILE A 56 4.19 -1.35 4.10
C ILE A 56 5.50 -0.61 4.34
N ASN A 57 5.73 0.54 3.70
CA ASN A 57 6.95 1.34 3.89
C ASN A 57 7.13 1.81 5.35
N SER A 58 6.04 2.07 6.08
CA SER A 58 6.11 2.49 7.49
C SER A 58 6.37 1.32 8.44
N THR A 59 5.97 0.09 8.09
CA THR A 59 6.01 -1.08 8.98
C THR A 59 7.08 -2.13 8.62
N ARG A 60 7.55 -2.17 7.37
CA ARG A 60 8.44 -3.23 6.84
C ARG A 60 9.74 -2.64 6.27
N LYS A 61 10.84 -2.74 7.03
CA LYS A 61 12.18 -2.30 6.59
C LYS A 61 12.87 -3.28 5.63
N ASP A 62 12.33 -4.49 5.49
CA ASP A 62 12.81 -5.52 4.57
C ASP A 62 12.15 -5.45 3.18
N VAL A 63 11.26 -4.49 2.95
CA VAL A 63 10.48 -4.34 1.71
C VAL A 63 10.74 -2.97 1.10
N ASN A 64 10.99 -2.95 -0.21
CA ASN A 64 11.06 -1.74 -1.02
C ASN A 64 9.80 -1.67 -1.89
N CYS A 65 9.02 -0.61 -1.74
CA CYS A 65 7.78 -0.37 -2.48
C CYS A 65 8.01 0.54 -3.69
N PHE A 66 7.34 0.21 -4.80
CA PHE A 66 7.32 0.94 -6.06
C PHE A 66 5.86 1.15 -6.48
N ALA A 67 5.56 2.33 -7.01
CA ALA A 67 4.23 2.79 -7.44
C ALA A 67 4.30 3.21 -8.91
#